data_AF-A0A182EXF5-F1
#
_entry.id   AF-A0A182EXF5-F1
#
_cell.length_a   1.000
_cell.length_b   1.000
_cell.length_c   1.000
_cell.angle_alpha   90.00
_cell.angle_beta   90.00
_cell.angle_gamma   90.00
#
_symmetry.space_group_name_H-M   'P 1'
#
loop_
_entity.id
_entity.type
_entity.pdbx_description
1 polymer ?
#
loop_
_entity_poly.entity_id
_entity_poly.type
_entity_poly.pdbx_seq_one_letter_code
_entity_poly.pdbx_strand_id
1 'polypeptide(L)'
;MLKVEEFMLLANISVAERITADFPDCALLRRHPIPPEENYKPVVDMAKAKGFKMNVESGKALSESLDKAVDPNNAMLNTLFRMLTTRCMTQAVYFSSGSLPNEQYVHFGLAAPIYTHFTSPIRRYADIMVHRLLASSICADSTFPEMLKGDLVTKIANNLNY
;
A
#
# COMPACT_ATOMS: atom_id res chain seq x y z
N MET A 1 21.16 4.96 -3.62
CA MET A 1 19.82 4.58 -4.14
C MET A 1 18.74 4.68 -3.06
N LEU A 2 18.96 4.16 -1.83
CA LEU A 2 18.01 4.23 -0.70
C LEU A 2 17.40 5.61 -0.40
N LYS A 3 18.19 6.69 -0.56
CA LYS A 3 17.73 8.05 -0.23
C LYS A 3 16.54 8.54 -1.05
N VAL A 4 16.42 8.16 -2.33
CA VAL A 4 15.35 8.69 -3.19
C VAL A 4 14.01 8.02 -2.88
N GLU A 5 14.00 6.71 -2.61
CA GLU A 5 12.79 5.97 -2.27
C GLU A 5 12.12 6.49 -1.00
N GLU A 6 12.90 6.77 0.05
CA GLU A 6 12.38 7.28 1.32
C GLU A 6 11.70 8.65 1.16
N PHE A 7 12.32 9.57 0.40
CA PHE A 7 11.69 10.87 0.11
C PHE A 7 10.44 10.73 -0.78
N MET A 8 10.46 9.81 -1.75
CA MET A 8 9.28 9.55 -2.57
C MET A 8 8.13 8.98 -1.74
N LEU A 9 8.41 8.08 -0.79
CA LEU A 9 7.42 7.52 0.12
C LEU A 9 6.83 8.62 1.01
N LEU A 10 7.68 9.47 1.60
CA LEU A 10 7.21 10.59 2.40
C LEU A 10 6.34 11.56 1.59
N ALA A 11 6.78 11.93 0.38
CA ALA A 11 6.00 12.80 -0.51
C ALA A 11 4.63 12.19 -0.84
N ASN A 12 4.58 10.89 -1.16
CA ASN A 12 3.35 10.17 -1.45
C ASN A 12 2.40 10.14 -0.24
N ILE A 13 2.92 9.92 0.98
CA ILE A 13 2.12 9.90 2.21
C ILE A 13 1.58 11.30 2.52
N SER A 14 2.42 12.33 2.51
CA SER A 14 2.00 13.70 2.81
C SER A 14 0.98 14.23 1.81
N VAL A 15 1.12 13.89 0.52
CA VAL A 15 0.12 14.23 -0.49
C VAL A 15 -1.19 13.49 -0.26
N ALA A 16 -1.14 12.20 0.11
CA ALA A 16 -2.34 11.43 0.44
C ALA A 16 -3.12 12.06 1.60
N GLU A 17 -2.43 12.42 2.70
CA GLU A 17 -3.03 13.11 3.84
C GLU A 17 -3.68 14.44 3.42
N ARG A 18 -2.97 15.24 2.62
CA ARG A 18 -3.46 16.55 2.16
C ARG A 18 -4.72 16.43 1.29
N ILE A 19 -4.71 15.57 0.28
CA ILE A 19 -5.85 15.46 -0.64
C ILE A 19 -7.07 14.84 0.04
N THR A 20 -6.87 13.93 1.00
CA THR A 20 -7.99 13.30 1.72
C THR A 20 -8.63 14.26 2.72
N ALA A 21 -7.85 15.17 3.32
CA ALA A 21 -8.40 16.21 4.19
C ALA A 21 -9.32 17.18 3.42
N ASP A 22 -8.93 17.58 2.20
CA ASP A 22 -9.69 18.56 1.40
C ASP A 22 -10.78 17.90 0.53
N PHE A 23 -10.62 16.61 0.17
CA PHE A 23 -11.51 15.85 -0.70
C PHE A 23 -11.85 14.45 -0.12
N PRO A 24 -12.55 14.37 1.03
CA PRO A 24 -12.75 13.12 1.76
C PRO A 24 -13.53 12.05 0.99
N ASP A 25 -14.40 12.44 0.05
CA ASP A 25 -15.27 11.50 -0.68
C ASP A 25 -14.72 11.04 -2.04
N CYS A 26 -13.64 11.67 -2.54
CA CYS A 26 -13.16 11.46 -3.91
C CYS A 26 -11.64 11.48 -4.09
N ALA A 27 -10.86 11.44 -3.01
CA ALA A 27 -9.41 11.30 -3.11
C ALA A 27 -9.03 9.92 -3.69
N LEU A 28 -8.20 9.91 -4.73
CA LEU A 28 -7.64 8.68 -5.28
C LEU A 28 -6.46 8.22 -4.42
N LEU A 29 -6.65 7.08 -3.75
CA LEU A 29 -5.67 6.48 -2.85
C LEU A 29 -5.26 5.10 -3.34
N ARG A 30 -4.20 4.54 -2.74
CA ARG A 30 -3.73 3.18 -3.02
C ARG A 30 -3.50 2.44 -1.71
N ARG A 31 -4.19 1.33 -1.52
CA ARG A 31 -4.08 0.49 -0.32
C ARG A 31 -3.43 -0.85 -0.65
N HIS A 32 -2.91 -1.49 0.38
CA HIS A 32 -2.48 -2.88 0.33
C HIS A 32 -3.22 -3.60 1.46
N PRO A 33 -4.31 -4.32 1.14
CA PRO A 33 -5.13 -4.99 2.13
C PRO A 33 -4.31 -5.96 2.99
N ILE A 34 -4.68 -6.10 4.26
CA ILE A 34 -4.08 -7.10 5.14
C ILE A 34 -4.39 -8.49 4.56
N PRO A 35 -3.38 -9.33 4.30
CA PRO A 35 -3.62 -10.66 3.77
C PRO A 35 -4.32 -11.54 4.81
N PRO A 36 -5.31 -12.36 4.41
CA PRO A 36 -5.94 -13.32 5.31
C PRO A 36 -4.90 -14.27 5.92
N GLU A 37 -5.08 -14.65 7.19
CA GLU A 37 -4.15 -15.56 7.88
C GLU A 37 -3.98 -16.91 7.15
N GLU A 38 -5.04 -17.37 6.49
CA GLU A 38 -5.05 -18.61 5.70
C GLU A 38 -3.98 -18.61 4.60
N ASN A 39 -3.70 -17.45 4.00
CA ASN A 39 -2.67 -17.31 2.96
C ASN A 39 -1.27 -17.64 3.50
N TYR A 40 -1.02 -17.39 4.79
CA TYR A 40 0.28 -17.63 5.42
C TYR A 40 0.46 -19.05 5.94
N LYS A 41 -0.63 -19.83 6.08
CA LYS A 41 -0.60 -21.20 6.60
C LYS A 41 0.53 -22.07 6.02
N PRO A 42 0.76 -22.12 4.69
CA PRO A 42 1.83 -22.93 4.12
C PRO A 42 3.24 -22.51 4.59
N VAL A 43 3.48 -21.21 4.72
CA VAL A 43 4.78 -20.67 5.15
C VAL A 43 4.98 -20.87 6.65
N VAL A 44 3.94 -20.69 7.45
CA VAL A 44 3.95 -20.94 8.89
C VAL A 44 4.26 -22.41 9.17
N ASP A 45 3.60 -23.35 8.47
CA ASP A 45 3.81 -24.78 8.64
C ASP A 45 5.23 -25.20 8.22
N MET A 46 5.74 -24.64 7.11
CA MET A 46 7.13 -24.88 6.66
C MET A 46 8.17 -24.33 7.65
N ALA A 47 7.96 -23.12 8.16
CA ALA A 47 8.84 -22.51 9.15
C ALA A 47 8.86 -23.33 10.44
N LYS A 48 7.69 -23.79 10.90
CA LYS A 48 7.55 -24.65 12.08
C LYS A 48 8.31 -25.97 11.91
N ALA A 49 8.23 -26.60 10.74
CA ALA A 49 8.99 -27.82 10.43
C ALA A 49 10.51 -27.62 10.46
N LYS A 50 10.99 -26.37 10.27
CA LYS A 50 12.39 -25.98 10.39
C LYS A 50 12.77 -25.42 11.76
N GLY A 51 11.87 -25.47 12.74
CA GLY A 51 12.12 -25.00 14.10
C GLY A 51 11.92 -23.50 14.31
N PHE A 52 11.32 -22.79 13.35
CA PHE A 52 11.06 -21.35 13.43
C PHE A 52 9.58 -21.06 13.70
N LYS A 53 9.32 -19.97 14.45
CA LYS A 53 7.97 -19.46 14.70
C LYS A 53 7.75 -18.19 13.87
N MET A 54 6.80 -18.23 12.94
CA MET A 54 6.33 -17.06 12.19
C MET A 54 5.16 -16.41 12.92
N ASN A 55 5.20 -15.10 13.13
CA ASN A 55 4.08 -14.34 13.70
C ASN A 55 3.40 -13.54 12.58
N VAL A 56 2.13 -13.83 12.30
CA VAL A 56 1.34 -13.19 11.22
C VAL A 56 0.32 -12.18 11.73
N GLU A 57 0.32 -11.85 13.02
CA GLU A 57 -0.65 -10.94 13.66
C GLU A 57 -0.58 -9.51 13.11
N SER A 58 0.60 -9.07 12.67
CA SER A 58 0.80 -7.75 12.06
C SER A 58 2.00 -7.76 11.12
N GLY A 59 2.07 -6.77 10.22
CA GLY A 59 3.23 -6.62 9.33
C GLY A 59 4.56 -6.45 10.08
N LYS A 60 4.53 -5.74 11.21
CA LYS A 60 5.71 -5.58 12.08
C LYS A 60 6.12 -6.90 12.72
N ALA A 61 5.17 -7.62 13.34
CA ALA A 61 5.46 -8.90 13.97
C ALA A 61 5.96 -9.95 12.96
N LEU A 62 5.41 -9.92 11.74
CA LEU A 62 5.86 -10.76 10.63
C LEU A 62 7.30 -10.45 10.23
N SER A 63 7.63 -9.17 10.02
CA SER A 63 9.01 -8.74 9.72
C SER A 63 9.98 -9.18 10.82
N GLU A 64 9.66 -8.91 12.09
CA GLU A 64 10.52 -9.28 13.22
C GLU A 64 10.71 -10.80 13.36
N SER A 65 9.67 -11.58 13.07
CA SER A 65 9.77 -13.05 13.10
C SER A 65 10.60 -13.59 11.93
N LEU A 66 10.48 -12.98 10.75
CA LEU A 66 11.32 -13.29 9.58
C LEU A 66 12.78 -12.93 9.84
N ASP A 67 13.07 -11.78 10.45
CA ASP A 67 14.43 -11.36 10.78
C ASP A 67 15.13 -12.35 11.73
N LYS A 68 14.36 -13.02 12.61
CA LYS A 68 14.85 -14.05 13.54
C LYS A 68 14.99 -15.43 12.90
N ALA A 69 14.40 -15.67 11.73
CA ALA A 69 14.42 -16.98 11.07
C ALA A 69 15.69 -17.20 10.25
N VAL A 70 16.83 -17.26 10.95
CA VAL A 70 18.16 -17.44 10.38
C VAL A 70 18.73 -18.78 10.82
N ASP A 71 19.09 -19.64 9.86
CA ASP A 71 19.79 -20.90 10.09
C ASP A 71 21.29 -20.72 9.75
N PRO A 72 22.21 -20.85 10.74
CA PRO A 72 23.64 -20.74 10.49
C PRO A 72 24.19 -21.74 9.47
N ASN A 73 23.52 -22.88 9.30
CA ASN A 73 23.92 -23.92 8.35
C ASN A 73 23.29 -23.74 6.96
N ASN A 74 22.34 -22.82 6.82
CA ASN A 74 21.66 -22.55 5.55
C ASN A 74 21.28 -21.07 5.42
N ALA A 75 22.22 -20.28 4.90
CA ALA A 75 22.04 -18.85 4.66
C ALA A 75 20.86 -18.51 3.71
N MET A 76 20.45 -19.45 2.85
CA MET A 76 19.35 -19.24 1.89
C MET A 76 17.97 -19.42 2.51
N LEU A 77 17.87 -20.02 3.69
CA LEU A 77 16.58 -20.34 4.31
C LEU A 77 15.76 -19.08 4.60
N ASN A 78 16.41 -18.03 5.10
CA ASN A 78 15.74 -16.75 5.38
C ASN A 78 15.16 -16.12 4.11
N THR A 79 15.97 -16.08 3.05
CA THR A 79 15.57 -15.58 1.73
C THR A 79 14.37 -16.36 1.19
N LEU A 80 14.38 -17.69 1.33
CA LEU A 80 13.26 -18.55 0.93
C LEU A 80 11.97 -18.18 1.69
N PHE A 81 12.03 -18.04 3.03
CA PHE A 81 10.86 -17.61 3.80
C PHE A 81 10.34 -16.26 3.33
N ARG A 82 11.21 -15.26 3.14
CA ARG A 82 10.80 -13.94 2.63
C ARG A 82 10.11 -14.03 1.27
N MET A 83 10.69 -14.79 0.34
CA MET A 83 10.09 -14.99 -0.99
C MET A 83 8.71 -15.65 -0.91
N LEU A 84 8.55 -16.65 -0.06
CA LEU A 84 7.27 -17.31 0.14
C LEU A 84 6.24 -16.39 0.80
N THR A 85 6.65 -15.64 1.84
CA THR A 85 5.79 -14.66 2.51
C THR A 85 5.30 -13.59 1.55
N THR A 86 6.15 -13.08 0.64
CA THR A 86 5.72 -12.10 -0.37
C THR A 86 4.63 -12.66 -1.28
N ARG A 87 4.64 -13.97 -1.58
CA ARG A 87 3.60 -14.62 -2.38
C ARG A 87 2.26 -14.77 -1.65
N CYS A 88 2.26 -14.69 -0.31
CA CYS A 88 1.05 -14.72 0.50
C CYS A 88 0.33 -13.37 0.54
N MET A 89 1.02 -12.28 0.16
CA MET A 89 0.47 -10.93 0.19
C MET A 89 -0.64 -10.73 -0.83
N THR A 90 -1.58 -9.83 -0.52
CA THR A 90 -2.64 -9.47 -1.45
C THR A 90 -2.12 -8.47 -2.48
N GLN A 91 -2.89 -8.23 -3.54
CA GLN A 91 -2.55 -7.19 -4.50
C GLN A 91 -2.84 -5.80 -3.91
N ALA A 92 -1.90 -4.87 -4.07
CA ALA A 92 -2.14 -3.46 -3.79
C ALA A 92 -3.03 -2.85 -4.88
N VAL A 93 -4.08 -2.14 -4.48
CA VAL A 93 -5.14 -1.64 -5.36
C VAL A 93 -5.42 -0.15 -5.12
N TYR A 94 -5.73 0.57 -6.19
CA TYR A 94 -6.28 1.91 -6.11
C TYR A 94 -7.74 1.86 -5.66
N PHE A 95 -8.18 2.91 -4.97
CA PHE A 95 -9.56 3.07 -4.51
C PHE A 95 -9.90 4.55 -4.31
N SER A 96 -11.19 4.88 -4.24
CA SER A 96 -11.66 6.22 -3.84
C SER A 96 -11.80 6.30 -2.32
N SER A 97 -11.38 7.37 -1.69
CA SER A 97 -11.57 7.56 -0.24
C SER A 97 -13.05 7.41 0.17
N GLY A 98 -13.99 7.96 -0.59
CA GLY A 98 -15.43 7.80 -0.29
C GLY A 98 -15.99 6.37 -0.46
N SER A 99 -15.23 5.43 -1.02
CA SER A 99 -15.69 4.05 -1.27
C SER A 99 -15.45 3.08 -0.11
N LEU A 100 -14.61 3.45 0.85
CA LEU A 100 -14.21 2.60 1.97
C LEU A 100 -14.13 3.42 3.27
N PRO A 101 -14.32 2.79 4.44
CA PRO A 101 -14.05 3.44 5.71
C PRO A 101 -12.54 3.61 5.94
N ASN A 102 -12.14 4.63 6.71
CA ASN A 102 -10.74 5.04 6.90
C ASN A 102 -9.84 3.91 7.44
N GLU A 103 -10.38 3.00 8.25
CA GLU A 103 -9.64 1.86 8.82
C GLU A 103 -9.11 0.92 7.74
N GLN A 104 -9.70 0.95 6.53
CA GLN A 104 -9.28 0.12 5.41
C GLN A 104 -8.26 0.78 4.48
N TYR A 105 -7.86 2.03 4.73
CA TYR A 105 -6.93 2.77 3.85
C TYR A 105 -5.49 2.25 3.94
N VAL A 106 -5.20 1.50 5.00
CA VAL A 106 -3.87 1.00 5.34
C VAL A 106 -3.16 0.35 4.15
N HIS A 107 -1.88 0.68 4.02
CA HIS A 107 -0.97 0.03 3.10
C HIS A 107 -0.05 -0.94 3.85
N PHE A 108 -0.51 -2.20 4.01
CA PHE A 108 0.15 -3.22 4.81
C PHE A 108 1.65 -3.35 4.52
N GLY A 109 2.03 -3.49 3.24
CA GLY A 109 3.43 -3.67 2.85
C GLY A 109 4.36 -2.48 3.09
N LEU A 110 3.81 -1.29 3.35
CA LEU A 110 4.58 -0.07 3.65
C LEU A 110 4.45 0.35 5.12
N ALA A 111 3.64 -0.36 5.91
CA ALA A 111 3.25 0.03 7.26
C ALA A 111 2.74 1.49 7.35
N ALA A 112 2.09 1.98 6.27
CA ALA A 112 1.57 3.34 6.19
C ALA A 112 0.04 3.35 6.38
N PRO A 113 -0.51 4.25 7.21
CA PRO A 113 -1.96 4.32 7.46
C PRO A 113 -2.75 4.81 6.23
N ILE A 114 -2.11 5.65 5.40
CA ILE A 114 -2.66 6.18 4.16
C ILE A 114 -1.54 6.32 3.14
N TYR A 115 -1.86 6.10 1.86
CA TYR A 115 -0.89 6.17 0.78
C TYR A 115 -1.56 6.48 -0.55
N THR A 116 -0.85 7.19 -1.43
CA THR A 116 -1.21 7.36 -2.83
C THR A 116 0.03 7.36 -3.71
N HIS A 117 -0.14 7.41 -5.02
CA HIS A 117 0.96 7.66 -5.95
C HIS A 117 0.94 9.09 -6.46
N PHE A 118 2.06 9.79 -6.33
CA PHE A 118 2.21 11.18 -6.74
C PHE A 118 3.49 11.44 -7.57
N THR A 119 4.57 10.70 -7.32
CA THR A 119 5.92 11.04 -7.79
C THR A 119 6.25 10.67 -9.25
N SER A 120 5.30 10.19 -10.05
CA SER A 120 5.57 9.76 -11.43
C SER A 120 4.40 9.97 -12.43
N PRO A 121 3.90 11.21 -12.61
CA PRO A 121 2.78 11.52 -13.50
C PRO A 121 2.99 11.16 -14.98
N ILE A 122 4.23 11.12 -15.46
CA ILE A 122 4.55 10.79 -16.86
C ILE A 122 4.14 9.35 -17.22
N ARG A 123 4.17 8.44 -16.25
CA ARG A 123 4.04 6.99 -16.47
C ARG A 123 2.85 6.35 -15.76
N ARG A 124 2.07 7.13 -15.01
CA ARG A 124 0.92 6.65 -14.23
C ARG A 124 -0.18 7.70 -14.25
N TYR A 125 -1.35 7.32 -14.75
CA TYR A 125 -2.52 8.20 -14.77
C TYR A 125 -3.04 8.53 -13.36
N ALA A 126 -2.88 7.60 -12.40
CA ALA A 126 -3.22 7.84 -11.00
C ALA A 126 -2.53 9.08 -10.44
N ASP A 127 -1.22 9.21 -10.69
CA ASP A 127 -0.45 10.38 -10.28
C ASP A 127 -1.01 11.67 -10.92
N ILE A 128 -1.40 11.65 -12.21
CA ILE A 128 -2.02 12.83 -12.86
C ILE A 128 -3.29 13.27 -12.11
N MET A 129 -4.15 12.32 -11.72
CA MET A 129 -5.36 12.65 -10.95
C MET A 129 -5.01 13.25 -9.58
N VAL A 130 -4.04 12.66 -8.88
CA VAL A 130 -3.57 13.15 -7.58
C VAL A 130 -2.96 14.55 -7.72
N HIS A 131 -2.18 14.83 -8.77
CA HIS A 131 -1.64 16.15 -9.07
C HIS A 131 -2.75 17.20 -9.24
N ARG A 132 -3.84 16.85 -9.94
CA ARG A 132 -5.00 17.75 -10.11
C ARG A 132 -5.72 18.04 -8.79
N LEU A 133 -5.95 17.00 -7.98
CA LEU A 133 -6.54 17.18 -6.65
C LEU A 133 -5.65 18.04 -5.76
N LEU A 134 -4.34 17.79 -5.75
CA LEU A 134 -3.39 18.58 -4.97
C LEU A 134 -3.32 20.04 -5.44
N ALA A 135 -3.30 20.29 -6.75
CA ALA A 135 -3.34 21.65 -7.30
C ALA A 135 -4.60 22.42 -6.86
N SER A 136 -5.75 21.75 -6.87
CA SER A 136 -7.01 22.32 -6.36
C SER A 136 -6.98 22.55 -4.85
N SER A 137 -6.33 21.67 -4.08
CA SER A 137 -6.21 21.76 -2.61
C SER A 137 -5.38 22.96 -2.15
N ILE A 138 -4.47 23.44 -3.00
CA ILE A 138 -3.62 24.62 -2.74
C ILE A 138 -4.07 25.87 -3.53
N CYS A 139 -5.26 25.83 -4.15
CA CYS A 139 -5.81 26.91 -4.96
C CYS A 139 -4.92 27.34 -6.15
N ALA A 140 -4.04 26.46 -6.63
CA ALA A 140 -3.22 26.71 -7.81
C ALA A 140 -3.98 26.47 -9.13
N ASP A 141 -5.05 25.66 -9.08
CA ASP A 141 -5.96 25.40 -10.19
C ASP A 141 -7.36 25.11 -9.64
N SER A 142 -8.37 25.05 -10.50
CA SER A 142 -9.73 24.62 -10.15
C SER A 142 -9.95 23.17 -10.55
N THR A 143 -10.50 22.37 -9.63
CA THR A 143 -10.97 21.02 -9.97
C THR A 143 -12.22 21.09 -10.87
N PHE A 144 -12.44 20.04 -11.67
CA PHE A 144 -13.63 19.92 -12.50
C PHE A 144 -14.72 19.15 -11.73
N PRO A 145 -16.01 19.52 -11.85
CA PRO A 145 -17.11 18.94 -11.06
C PRO A 145 -17.22 17.40 -11.13
N GLU A 146 -16.75 16.81 -12.22
CA GLU A 146 -16.77 15.36 -12.43
C GLU A 146 -15.79 14.63 -11.51
N MET A 147 -14.63 15.22 -11.21
CA MET A 147 -13.65 14.62 -10.29
C MET A 147 -14.12 14.60 -8.83
N LEU A 148 -15.11 15.43 -8.49
CA LEU A 148 -15.73 15.44 -7.16
C LEU A 148 -16.78 14.32 -6.98
N LYS A 149 -17.10 13.58 -8.05
CA LYS A 149 -18.07 12.47 -7.99
C LYS A 149 -17.34 11.18 -7.57
N GLY A 150 -17.53 10.74 -6.33
CA GLY A 150 -16.91 9.52 -5.79
C GLY A 150 -17.13 8.26 -6.66
N ASP A 151 -18.30 8.12 -7.30
CA ASP A 151 -18.60 7.02 -8.21
C ASP A 151 -17.69 7.00 -9.45
N LEU A 152 -17.34 8.17 -9.99
CA LEU A 152 -16.45 8.27 -11.14
C LEU A 152 -15.03 7.89 -10.73
N VAL A 153 -14.55 8.39 -9.60
CA VAL A 153 -13.22 8.04 -9.05
C VAL A 153 -13.13 6.54 -8.79
N THR A 154 -14.20 5.93 -8.27
CA THR A 154 -14.28 4.49 -8.05
C THR A 154 -14.18 3.70 -9.36
N LYS A 155 -14.90 4.13 -10.42
CA LYS A 155 -14.80 3.51 -11.75
C LYS A 155 -13.39 3.63 -12.33
N ILE A 156 -12.76 4.79 -12.19
CA ILE A 156 -11.38 5.01 -12.66
C ILE A 156 -10.41 4.13 -11.87
N ALA A 157 -10.55 4.06 -10.54
CA ALA A 157 -9.72 3.20 -9.70
C ALA A 157 -9.81 1.73 -10.13
N ASN A 158 -11.02 1.23 -10.41
CA ASN A 158 -11.23 -0.13 -10.91
C ASN A 158 -10.56 -0.37 -12.27
N ASN A 159 -10.62 0.60 -13.19
CA ASN A 159 -9.93 0.53 -14.47
C ASN A 159 -8.40 0.51 -14.29
N LEU A 160 -7.86 1.34 -13.38
CA LEU A 160 -6.43 1.39 -13.07
C LEU A 160 -5.88 0.12 -12.40
N ASN A 161 -6.76 -0.70 -11.82
CA ASN A 161 -6.40 -1.95 -11.17
C ASN A 161 -6.37 -3.16 -12.13
N TYR A 162 -7.01 -3.03 -13.29
CA TYR A 162 -7.07 -4.05 -14.35
C TYR A 162 -5.83 -3.95 -15.25
#